data_AF-A0A3B8Y4S6-F1
#
_entry.id   AF-A0A3B8Y4S6-F1
#
_cell.length_a   1.000
_cell.length_b   1.000
_cell.length_c   1.000
_cell.angle_alpha   90.00
_cell.angle_beta   90.00
_cell.angle_gamma   90.00
#
_symmetry.space_group_name_H-M   'P 1'
#
loop_
_entity.id
_entity.type
_entity.pdbx_description
1 polymer ?
#
loop_
_entity_poly.entity_id
_entity_poly.type
_entity_poly.pdbx_seq_one_letter_code
_entity_poly.pdbx_strand_id
1 'polypeptide(L)' 'MSKSTLKFIKIIPPLENGDQLTRYEFEQRYQQMPDVKKAELIEGIVYMASPLRFTQHGEPHALIMAWLGGYWLA' A
#
# COMPACT_ATOMS: atom_id res chain seq x y z
N MET A 1 11.42 -0.46 -45.74
CA MET A 1 11.05 0.45 -44.63
C MET A 1 10.10 -0.27 -43.68
N SER A 2 10.63 -1.08 -42.77
CA SER A 2 9.84 -1.70 -41.70
C SER A 2 9.96 -0.79 -40.48
N LYS A 3 8.87 -0.11 -40.12
CA LYS A 3 8.82 0.74 -38.93
C LYS A 3 8.91 -0.17 -37.71
N SER A 4 10.03 -0.10 -37.01
CA SER A 4 10.23 -0.77 -35.72
C SER A 4 9.22 -0.22 -34.72
N THR A 5 8.23 -1.03 -34.37
CA THR A 5 7.31 -0.77 -33.28
C THR A 5 8.09 -0.86 -31.96
N LEU A 6 8.75 0.24 -31.58
CA LEU A 6 9.27 0.41 -30.24
C LEU A 6 8.07 0.48 -29.29
N LYS A 7 7.70 -0.69 -28.75
CA LYS A 7 6.82 -0.81 -27.59
C LYS A 7 7.56 -0.11 -26.44
N PHE A 8 7.28 1.18 -26.25
CA PHE A 8 7.74 1.91 -25.07
C PHE A 8 7.25 1.10 -23.86
N ILE A 9 8.18 0.42 -23.19
CA ILE A 9 7.92 -0.14 -21.88
C ILE A 9 7.70 1.09 -21.01
N LYS A 10 6.44 1.46 -20.81
CA LYS A 10 6.07 2.54 -19.90
C LYS A 10 6.42 2.03 -18.52
N ILE A 11 7.60 2.41 -18.01
CA ILE A 11 8.02 2.11 -16.64
C ILE A 11 7.03 2.85 -15.75
N ILE A 12 6.15 2.10 -15.11
CA ILE A 12 5.16 2.64 -14.18
C ILE A 12 5.93 2.91 -12.87
N PRO A 13 6.01 4.17 -12.41
CA PRO A 13 6.74 4.47 -11.17
C PRO A 13 6.03 3.79 -9.98
N PRO A 14 6.81 3.37 -8.96
CA PRO A 14 6.23 2.83 -7.73
C PRO A 14 5.37 3.88 -7.02
N LEU A 15 4.54 3.44 -6.08
CA LEU A 15 3.83 4.33 -5.16
C LEU A 15 4.81 4.89 -4.13
N GLU A 16 4.84 6.22 -4.02
CA GLU A 16 5.59 6.91 -2.98
C GLU A 16 4.64 7.59 -1.98
N ASN A 17 5.07 7.69 -0.73
CA ASN A 17 4.28 8.34 0.31
C ASN A 17 4.17 9.84 0.03
N GLY A 18 2.95 10.35 -0.06
CA GLY A 18 2.66 11.75 -0.43
C GLY A 18 2.35 11.98 -1.91
N ASP A 19 2.42 10.95 -2.76
CA ASP A 19 1.99 11.04 -4.16
C ASP A 19 0.54 11.51 -4.24
N GLN A 20 0.24 12.44 -5.15
CA GLN A 20 -1.12 12.85 -5.46
C GLN A 20 -1.61 12.11 -6.71
N LEU A 21 -2.52 11.15 -6.52
CA LEU A 21 -3.00 10.27 -7.58
C LEU A 21 -4.52 10.23 -7.63
N THR A 22 -5.04 10.03 -8.84
CA THR A 22 -6.41 9.55 -8.98
C THR A 22 -6.52 8.10 -8.51
N ARG A 23 -7.74 7.68 -8.17
CA ARG A 23 -8.03 6.29 -7.79
C ARG A 23 -7.52 5.27 -8.82
N TYR A 24 -7.73 5.55 -10.11
CA TYR A 24 -7.32 4.64 -11.18
C TYR A 24 -5.80 4.48 -11.27
N GLU A 25 -5.06 5.59 -11.17
CA GLU A 25 -3.59 5.56 -11.19
C GLU A 25 -3.03 4.83 -9.97
N PHE A 26 -3.63 5.05 -8.79
CA PHE A 26 -3.27 4.33 -7.58
C PHE A 26 -3.51 2.83 -7.72
N GLU A 27 -4.70 2.40 -8.14
CA GLU A 27 -5.05 0.99 -8.29
C GLU A 27 -4.14 0.28 -9.31
N GLN A 28 -3.87 0.92 -10.45
CA GLN A 28 -2.98 0.38 -11.47
C GLN A 28 -1.56 0.19 -10.94
N ARG A 29 -1.01 1.16 -10.20
CA ARG A 29 0.33 1.06 -9.61
C ARG A 29 0.36 0.03 -8.47
N TYR A 30 -0.64 0.06 -7.60
CA TYR A 30 -0.74 -0.84 -6.44
C TYR A 30 -0.76 -2.33 -6.85
N GLN A 31 -1.51 -2.66 -7.91
CA GLN A 31 -1.57 -4.03 -8.45
C GLN A 31 -0.22 -4.55 -8.97
N GLN A 32 0.71 -3.65 -9.31
CA GLN A 32 2.03 -4.00 -9.82
C GLN A 32 3.10 -4.07 -8.71
N MET A 33 2.72 -3.85 -7.45
CA MET A 33 3.62 -3.86 -6.30
C MET A 33 3.27 -5.00 -5.32
N PRO A 34 3.51 -6.27 -5.68
CA PRO A 34 3.12 -7.43 -4.85
C PRO A 34 3.82 -7.46 -3.48
N ASP A 35 4.97 -6.79 -3.35
CA ASP A 35 5.73 -6.74 -2.10
C ASP A 35 5.18 -5.73 -1.10
N VAL A 36 4.41 -4.74 -1.56
CA VAL A 36 3.77 -3.75 -0.70
C VAL A 36 2.62 -4.40 0.05
N LYS A 37 2.75 -4.50 1.37
CA LYS A 37 1.73 -5.12 2.23
C LYS A 37 0.48 -4.26 2.37
N LYS A 38 0.65 -2.94 2.36
CA LYS A 38 -0.44 -1.99 2.52
C LYS A 38 -0.03 -0.60 2.01
N ALA A 39 -0.88 -0.03 1.16
CA ALA A 39 -0.90 1.38 0.83
C ALA A 39 -2.36 1.83 0.81
N GLU A 40 -2.62 3.10 1.14
CA GLU A 40 -3.94 3.68 1.17
C GLU A 40 -3.96 4.95 0.32
N LEU A 41 -5.06 5.20 -0.37
CA LEU A 41 -5.32 6.47 -1.04
C LEU A 41 -6.37 7.22 -0.22
N ILE A 42 -5.96 8.31 0.43
CA ILE A 42 -6.82 9.12 1.30
C ILE A 42 -6.85 10.52 0.70
N GLU A 43 -8.04 10.97 0.28
CA GLU A 43 -8.25 12.30 -0.32
C GLU A 43 -7.30 12.60 -1.51
N GLY A 44 -6.96 11.57 -2.28
CA GLY A 44 -6.05 11.66 -3.41
C GLY A 44 -4.56 11.63 -3.05
N ILE A 45 -4.21 11.51 -1.76
CA ILE A 45 -2.84 11.38 -1.28
C ILE A 45 -2.55 9.92 -0.95
N VAL A 46 -1.42 9.42 -1.43
CA VAL A 46 -0.93 8.08 -1.15
C VAL A 46 -0.25 8.03 0.21
N TYR A 47 -0.68 7.09 1.05
CA TYR A 47 -0.07 6.76 2.32
C TYR A 47 0.50 5.35 2.28
N MET A 48 1.82 5.24 2.49
CA MET A 48 2.50 3.95 2.57
C MET A 48 2.60 3.52 4.03
N ALA A 49 2.31 2.25 4.32
CA ALA A 49 2.48 1.74 5.69
C ALA A 49 3.95 1.79 6.11
N SER A 50 4.23 2.46 7.23
CA SER A 50 5.57 2.51 7.82
C SER A 50 5.97 1.13 8.39
N PRO A 51 7.24 0.72 8.31
CA PRO A 51 7.72 -0.49 8.97
C PRO A 51 7.57 -0.36 10.49
N LEU A 52 6.64 -1.13 11.06
CA LEU A 52 6.35 -1.15 12.49
C LEU A 52 7.30 -2.12 13.21
N ARG A 53 7.82 -1.71 14.37
CA ARG A 53 8.65 -2.57 15.22
C ARG A 53 7.76 -3.54 15.99
N PHE A 54 8.14 -4.81 16.01
CA PHE A 54 7.36 -5.85 16.68
C PHE A 54 7.13 -5.54 18.16
N THR A 55 8.20 -5.34 18.93
CA THR A 55 8.11 -5.14 20.39
C THR A 55 7.44 -3.82 20.77
N GLN A 56 7.71 -2.74 20.05
CA GLN A 56 7.19 -1.41 20.41
C GLN A 56 5.78 -1.13 19.88
N HIS A 57 5.29 -1.89 18.91
CA HIS A 57 3.99 -1.65 18.29
C HIS A 57 3.20 -2.92 18.04
N GLY A 58 3.78 -3.93 17.37
CA GLY A 58 3.07 -5.15 16.99
C GLY A 58 2.53 -5.95 18.19
N GLU A 59 3.36 -6.14 19.22
CA GLU A 59 2.98 -6.85 20.45
C GLU A 59 1.91 -6.09 21.27
N PRO A 60 2.09 -4.79 21.59
CA PRO A 60 1.01 -4.00 22.22
C PRO A 60 -0.29 -4.00 21.42
N HIS A 61 -0.21 -3.90 20.09
CA HIS A 61 -1.39 -3.96 19.21
C HIS A 61 -2.14 -5.29 19.35
N ALA A 62 -1.41 -6.42 19.31
CA ALA A 62 -2.01 -7.75 19.46
C ALA A 62 -2.71 -7.94 20.82
N LEU A 63 -2.11 -7.44 21.91
CA LEU A 63 -2.70 -7.52 23.25
C LEU A 63 -4.02 -6.76 23.35
N ILE A 64 -4.10 -5.57 22.79
CA ILE A 64 -5.34 -4.78 22.75
C ILE A 64 -6.41 -5.51 21.95
N MET A 65 -6.07 -6.04 20.77
CA MET A 65 -7.00 -6.79 19.93
C MET A 65 -7.52 -8.05 20.64
N ALA A 66 -6.67 -8.76 21.39
CA ALA A 66 -7.07 -9.92 22.19
C ALA A 66 -8.04 -9.54 23.32
N TRP A 67 -7.79 -8.43 24.04
CA TRP A 67 -8.67 -7.93 25.08
C TRP A 67 -10.06 -7.55 24.52
N LEU A 68 -10.09 -6.82 23.40
CA LEU A 68 -11.35 -6.48 22.71
C LEU A 68 -12.09 -7.72 22.21
N GLY A 69 -11.36 -8.72 21.69
CA GLY A 69 -11.93 -10.00 21.27
C GLY A 69 -12.58 -10.75 22.44
N GLY A 70 -11.97 -10.71 23.63
CA GLY A 70 -12.56 -11.26 24.84
C GLY A 70 -13.86 -10.56 25.24
N TYR A 71 -13.92 -9.23 25.15
CA TYR A 71 -15.16 -8.48 25.38
C TYR A 71 -16.25 -8.80 24.37
N TRP A 72 -15.89 -8.96 23.09
CA TRP A 72 -16.85 -9.25 22.02
C TRP A 72 -17.51 -10.64 22.17
N LEU A 73 -16.81 -11.61 22.76
CA LEU A 73 -17.33 -12.96 22.99
C LEU A 73 -18.19 -13.09 24.26
N ALA A 74 -18.13 -12.13 25.16
CA ALA A 74 -18.90 -12.11 26.41
C ALA A 74 -20.34 -11.64 26.17
#